data_AF-A0A1B6M726-F1
#
_entry.id   AF-A0A1B6M726-F1
#
_cell.length_a   1.000
_cell.length_b   1.000
_cell.length_c   1.000
_cell.angle_alpha   90.00
_cell.angle_beta   90.00
_cell.angle_gamma   90.00
#
_symmetry.space_group_name_H-M   'P 1'
#
loop_
_entity.id
_entity.type
_entity.pdbx_description
1 polymer ?
#
loop_
_entity_poly.entity_id
_entity_poly.type
_entity_poly.pdbx_seq_one_letter_code
_entity_poly.pdbx_strand_id
1 'polypeptide(L)'
;SGGSVATRWAQLIAWAGSIVAHRAELVVLAQAMVQTACPATAVGYLARHDIVATWLYAQITDPSIRPEYKADVIDLLPAVVVQGKQDQLQVALNFLQEKYFPVDSSEWLPGSVERDTMVTLYQALLRLLVTSGSIVVLRTVTCAAADREHACAASIDLAMAQFMKQHSQERQEEALKEVYSRFAQESSEGEVRLRVVENFLIPMILKASYSVVVK
;
A
#
# COMPACT_ATOMS: atom_id res chain seq x y z
N SER A 1 24.52 -7.83 -6.62
CA SER A 1 24.56 -9.30 -6.75
C SER A 1 23.45 -10.02 -5.97
N GLY A 2 22.34 -9.37 -5.56
CA GLY A 2 21.25 -10.01 -4.80
C GLY A 2 20.36 -11.00 -5.59
N GLY A 3 20.50 -11.08 -6.92
CA GLY A 3 19.67 -11.96 -7.76
C GLY A 3 19.88 -13.46 -7.52
N SER A 4 21.05 -13.90 -7.04
CA SER A 4 21.32 -15.34 -6.84
C SER A 4 20.63 -15.95 -5.62
N VAL A 5 20.25 -15.14 -4.64
CA VAL A 5 19.49 -15.59 -3.46
C VAL A 5 18.01 -15.70 -3.81
N ALA A 6 17.47 -14.70 -4.53
CA ALA A 6 16.09 -14.70 -5.00
C ALA A 6 15.75 -15.90 -5.91
N THR A 7 16.71 -16.42 -6.68
CA THR A 7 16.50 -17.62 -7.51
C THR A 7 16.34 -18.90 -6.70
N ARG A 8 16.78 -18.92 -5.44
CA ARG A 8 16.63 -20.07 -4.53
C ARG A 8 15.48 -19.90 -3.53
N TRP A 9 14.60 -18.92 -3.76
CA TRP A 9 13.52 -18.59 -2.83
C TRP A 9 12.61 -19.78 -2.50
N ALA A 10 12.35 -20.67 -3.48
CA ALA A 10 11.58 -21.90 -3.24
C ALA A 10 12.16 -22.77 -2.11
N GLN A 11 13.48 -22.91 -2.05
CA GLN A 11 14.17 -23.69 -1.02
C GLN A 11 14.07 -23.00 0.34
N LEU A 12 14.17 -21.68 0.36
CA LEU A 12 14.02 -20.87 1.57
C LEU A 12 12.60 -20.93 2.13
N ILE A 13 11.58 -20.87 1.27
CA ILE A 13 10.18 -21.08 1.66
C ILE A 13 9.99 -22.48 2.26
N ALA A 14 10.54 -23.51 1.60
CA ALA A 14 10.45 -24.89 2.08
C ALA A 14 11.12 -25.06 3.45
N TRP A 15 12.27 -24.41 3.67
CA TRP A 15 12.96 -24.38 4.96
C TRP A 15 12.14 -23.65 6.04
N ALA A 16 11.55 -22.51 5.72
CA ALA A 16 10.76 -21.74 6.68
C ALA A 16 9.47 -22.48 7.08
N GLY A 17 8.83 -23.16 6.13
CA GLY A 17 7.63 -23.95 6.36
C GLY A 17 6.48 -23.14 6.98
N SER A 18 5.87 -23.67 8.04
CA SER A 18 4.82 -23.01 8.83
C SER A 18 5.35 -22.20 10.02
N ILE A 19 6.66 -22.15 10.23
CA ILE A 19 7.26 -21.52 11.41
C ILE A 19 7.32 -20.00 11.20
N VAL A 20 6.51 -19.25 11.95
CA VAL A 20 6.41 -17.78 11.83
C VAL A 20 7.76 -17.09 12.02
N ALA A 21 8.57 -17.54 12.98
CA ALA A 21 9.91 -16.99 13.21
C ALA A 21 10.81 -17.11 11.96
N HIS A 22 10.81 -18.28 11.30
CA HIS A 22 11.59 -18.45 10.08
C HIS A 22 11.05 -17.61 8.91
N ARG A 23 9.73 -17.44 8.82
CA ARG A 23 9.12 -16.56 7.82
C ARG A 23 9.54 -15.09 8.03
N ALA A 24 9.66 -14.64 9.29
CA ALA A 24 10.17 -13.31 9.63
C ALA A 24 11.63 -13.14 9.20
N GLU A 25 12.48 -14.15 9.38
CA GLU A 25 13.84 -14.11 8.85
C GLU A 25 13.89 -13.99 7.32
N LEU A 26 12.92 -14.57 6.60
CA LEU A 26 12.82 -14.37 5.16
C LEU A 26 12.39 -12.94 4.79
N VAL A 27 11.53 -12.29 5.58
CA VAL A 27 11.20 -10.87 5.41
C VAL A 27 12.46 -10.01 5.62
N VAL A 28 13.21 -10.25 6.69
CA VAL A 28 14.49 -9.55 6.97
C VAL A 28 15.50 -9.77 5.85
N LEU A 29 15.61 -11.00 5.32
CA LEU A 29 16.47 -11.30 4.18
C LEU A 29 16.04 -10.52 2.93
N ALA A 30 14.74 -10.45 2.63
CA ALA A 30 14.23 -9.65 1.52
C ALA A 30 14.52 -8.15 1.71
N GLN A 31 14.38 -7.62 2.93
CA GLN A 31 14.73 -6.24 3.27
C GLN A 31 16.21 -5.97 3.00
N ALA A 32 17.10 -6.85 3.48
CA ALA A 32 18.53 -6.74 3.25
C ALA A 32 18.87 -6.76 1.74
N MET A 33 18.21 -7.63 0.97
CA MET A 33 18.38 -7.67 -0.48
C MET A 33 17.99 -6.34 -1.15
N VAL A 34 16.86 -5.75 -0.76
CA VAL A 34 16.40 -4.45 -1.29
C VAL A 34 17.34 -3.33 -0.88
N GLN A 35 17.83 -3.32 0.36
CA GLN A 35 18.77 -2.31 0.85
C GLN A 35 20.14 -2.35 0.15
N THR A 36 20.55 -3.51 -0.34
CA THR A 36 21.78 -3.63 -1.17
C THR A 36 21.60 -3.18 -2.62
N ALA A 37 20.36 -2.94 -3.06
CA ALA A 37 20.08 -2.42 -4.39
C ALA A 37 20.36 -0.92 -4.46
N CYS A 38 20.68 -0.41 -5.66
CA CYS A 38 20.75 1.03 -5.87
C CYS A 38 19.36 1.64 -5.60
N PRO A 39 19.23 2.75 -4.83
CA PRO A 39 17.94 3.36 -4.51
C PRO A 39 17.07 3.65 -5.74
N ALA A 40 17.69 4.07 -6.85
CA ALA A 40 16.99 4.32 -8.12
C ALA A 40 16.36 3.06 -8.75
N THR A 41 16.73 1.87 -8.29
CA THR A 41 16.27 0.57 -8.80
C THR A 41 15.63 -0.31 -7.73
N ALA A 42 15.42 0.24 -6.53
CA ALA A 42 14.86 -0.52 -5.40
C ALA A 42 13.39 -0.88 -5.65
N VAL A 43 12.62 0.04 -6.25
CA VAL A 43 11.25 -0.22 -6.71
C VAL A 43 11.29 -1.24 -7.85
N GLY A 44 10.53 -2.32 -7.72
CA GLY A 44 10.51 -3.42 -8.69
C GLY A 44 11.77 -4.28 -8.71
N TYR A 45 12.74 -4.10 -7.80
CA TYR A 45 14.01 -4.84 -7.78
C TYR A 45 13.83 -6.37 -7.78
N LEU A 46 12.84 -6.84 -7.04
CA LEU A 46 12.49 -8.24 -6.87
C LEU A 46 11.36 -8.69 -7.80
N ALA A 47 10.77 -7.79 -8.60
CA ALA A 47 9.61 -8.10 -9.42
C ALA A 47 9.88 -9.11 -10.54
N ARG A 48 11.14 -9.31 -10.93
CA ARG A 48 11.55 -10.39 -11.85
C ARG A 48 11.49 -11.79 -11.22
N HIS A 49 11.26 -11.87 -9.91
CA HIS A 49 11.20 -13.12 -9.16
C HIS A 49 9.76 -13.35 -8.66
N ASP A 50 8.89 -13.85 -9.54
CA ASP A 50 7.45 -14.03 -9.28
C ASP A 50 7.15 -14.85 -8.02
N ILE A 51 8.02 -15.79 -7.66
CA ILE A 51 7.91 -16.59 -6.45
C ILE A 51 8.06 -15.75 -5.16
N VAL A 52 8.89 -14.70 -5.19
CA VAL A 52 9.08 -13.79 -4.05
C VAL A 52 7.82 -12.93 -3.89
N ALA A 53 7.33 -12.35 -4.98
CA ALA A 53 6.10 -11.56 -4.99
C ALA A 53 4.90 -12.39 -4.49
N THR A 54 4.70 -13.58 -5.06
CA THR A 54 3.62 -14.50 -4.66
C THR A 54 3.70 -14.87 -3.18
N TRP A 55 4.91 -15.12 -2.67
CA TRP A 55 5.10 -15.45 -1.26
C TRP A 55 4.78 -14.27 -0.33
N LEU A 56 5.20 -13.05 -0.67
CA LEU A 56 4.88 -11.83 0.09
C LEU A 56 3.37 -11.59 0.13
N TYR A 57 2.68 -11.68 -1.01
CA TYR A 57 1.21 -11.55 -1.04
C TYR A 57 0.51 -12.63 -0.20
N ALA A 58 1.00 -13.87 -0.24
CA ALA A 58 0.48 -14.96 0.60
C ALA A 58 0.64 -14.68 2.11
N GLN A 59 1.70 -13.96 2.52
CA GLN A 59 1.85 -13.58 3.91
C GLN A 59 0.82 -12.52 4.35
N ILE A 60 0.42 -11.63 3.44
CA ILE A 60 -0.60 -10.62 3.71
C ILE A 60 -1.98 -11.28 3.83
N THR A 61 -2.29 -12.29 3.02
CA THR A 61 -3.59 -12.97 3.02
C THR A 61 -3.72 -14.10 4.04
N ASP A 62 -2.62 -14.55 4.68
CA ASP A 62 -2.68 -15.59 5.71
C ASP A 62 -3.36 -15.07 6.99
N PRO A 63 -4.54 -15.58 7.38
CA PRO A 63 -5.27 -15.06 8.53
C PRO A 63 -4.62 -15.38 9.88
N SER A 64 -3.66 -16.32 9.92
CA SER A 64 -2.94 -16.72 11.14
C SER A 64 -1.76 -15.80 11.50
N ILE A 65 -1.37 -14.94 10.57
CA ILE A 65 -0.24 -14.01 10.75
C ILE A 65 -0.71 -12.73 11.43
N ARG A 66 0.09 -12.24 12.37
CA ARG A 66 -0.19 -11.00 13.12
C ARG A 66 -0.10 -9.75 12.24
N PRO A 67 -0.87 -8.70 12.53
CA PRO A 67 -0.90 -7.48 11.73
C PRO A 67 0.45 -6.76 11.63
N GLU A 68 1.26 -6.74 12.69
CA GLU A 68 2.56 -6.04 12.70
C GLU A 68 3.50 -6.64 11.65
N TYR A 69 3.54 -7.98 11.59
CA TYR A 69 4.27 -8.70 10.55
C TYR A 69 3.75 -8.36 9.15
N LYS A 70 2.43 -8.17 8.97
CA LYS A 70 1.87 -7.77 7.68
C LYS A 70 2.32 -6.37 7.29
N ALA A 71 2.46 -5.44 8.25
CA ALA A 71 3.01 -4.11 8.00
C ALA A 71 4.45 -4.21 7.46
N ASP A 72 5.30 -5.04 8.06
CA ASP A 72 6.67 -5.27 7.58
C ASP A 72 6.72 -5.83 6.15
N VAL A 73 5.78 -6.74 5.83
CA VAL A 73 5.63 -7.29 4.47
C VAL A 73 5.11 -6.23 3.49
N ILE A 74 4.16 -5.38 3.91
CA ILE A 74 3.64 -4.27 3.08
C ILE A 74 4.76 -3.30 2.73
N ASP A 75 5.65 -2.98 3.67
CA ASP A 75 6.79 -2.09 3.45
C ASP A 75 7.81 -2.67 2.43
N LEU A 76 7.79 -3.98 2.20
CA LEU A 76 8.58 -4.65 1.16
C LEU A 76 7.92 -4.67 -0.22
N LEU A 77 6.61 -4.45 -0.30
CA LEU A 77 5.89 -4.52 -1.57
C LEU A 77 6.42 -3.57 -2.67
N PRO A 78 7.00 -2.37 -2.40
CA PRO A 78 7.57 -1.57 -3.47
C PRO A 78 8.62 -2.32 -4.30
N ALA A 79 9.32 -3.30 -3.71
CA ALA A 79 10.33 -4.09 -4.40
C ALA A 79 9.74 -5.11 -5.39
N VAL A 80 8.46 -5.47 -5.27
CA VAL A 80 7.80 -6.48 -6.13
C VAL A 80 6.63 -5.93 -6.94
N VAL A 81 6.09 -4.76 -6.57
CA VAL A 81 5.01 -4.11 -7.30
C VAL A 81 5.52 -3.52 -8.62
N VAL A 82 4.94 -3.96 -9.74
CA VAL A 82 5.18 -3.41 -11.07
C VAL A 82 3.85 -3.05 -11.72
N GLN A 83 3.82 -1.92 -12.41
CA GLN A 83 2.69 -1.47 -13.22
C GLN A 83 2.39 -2.52 -14.30
N GLY A 84 1.35 -3.34 -14.09
CA GLY A 84 0.93 -4.41 -15.01
C GLY A 84 0.68 -5.78 -14.39
N LYS A 85 1.15 -6.07 -13.16
CA LYS A 85 0.87 -7.33 -12.43
C LYS A 85 0.09 -7.05 -11.14
N GLN A 86 -1.13 -6.53 -11.28
CA GLN A 86 -1.90 -5.97 -10.15
C GLN A 86 -2.89 -6.94 -9.50
N ASP A 87 -3.18 -8.10 -10.09
CA ASP A 87 -4.24 -8.99 -9.60
C ASP A 87 -3.94 -9.55 -8.20
N GLN A 88 -2.72 -10.06 -7.97
CA GLN A 88 -2.31 -10.58 -6.65
C GLN A 88 -2.24 -9.48 -5.59
N LEU A 89 -1.79 -8.28 -5.99
CA LEU A 89 -1.78 -7.11 -5.10
C LEU A 89 -3.21 -6.74 -4.71
N GLN A 90 -4.14 -6.68 -5.67
CA GLN A 90 -5.54 -6.36 -5.41
C GLN A 90 -6.18 -7.38 -4.46
N VAL A 91 -5.91 -8.67 -4.64
CA VAL A 91 -6.39 -9.72 -3.71
C VAL A 91 -5.85 -9.50 -2.30
N ALA A 92 -4.56 -9.20 -2.15
CA ALA A 92 -3.96 -8.93 -0.84
C ALA A 92 -4.54 -7.66 -0.18
N LEU A 93 -4.78 -6.61 -0.97
CA LEU A 93 -5.38 -5.36 -0.50
C LEU A 93 -6.86 -5.53 -0.12
N ASN A 94 -7.63 -6.31 -0.87
CA ASN A 94 -9.03 -6.61 -0.54
C ASN A 94 -9.10 -7.37 0.79
N PHE A 95 -8.23 -8.36 1.00
CA PHE A 95 -8.15 -9.06 2.28
C PHE A 95 -7.86 -8.12 3.45
N LEU A 96 -6.92 -7.16 3.27
CA LEU A 96 -6.64 -6.17 4.31
C LEU A 96 -7.85 -5.29 4.60
N GLN A 97 -8.54 -4.85 3.55
CA GLN A 97 -9.73 -4.02 3.66
C GLN A 97 -10.85 -4.75 4.39
N GLU A 98 -11.17 -5.98 4.01
CA GLU A 98 -12.23 -6.78 4.63
C GLU A 98 -11.94 -7.13 6.10
N LYS A 99 -10.67 -7.31 6.47
CA LYS A 99 -10.29 -7.81 7.80
C LYS A 99 -9.90 -6.72 8.80
N TYR A 100 -9.28 -5.63 8.34
CA TYR A 100 -8.62 -4.65 9.21
C TYR A 100 -9.03 -3.20 8.97
N PHE A 101 -9.90 -2.90 7.99
CA PHE A 101 -10.40 -1.55 7.79
C PHE A 101 -11.93 -1.53 7.99
N PRO A 102 -12.41 -0.84 9.04
CA PRO A 102 -13.84 -0.71 9.29
C PRO A 102 -14.43 0.24 8.25
N VAL A 103 -15.75 0.28 8.17
CA VAL A 103 -16.42 1.26 7.29
C VAL A 103 -16.24 2.66 7.87
N ASP A 104 -16.33 2.78 9.20
CA ASP A 104 -16.04 4.01 9.94
C ASP A 104 -14.90 3.79 10.94
N SER A 105 -13.80 4.56 10.83
CA SER A 105 -12.65 4.41 11.73
C SER A 105 -12.95 4.78 13.18
N SER A 106 -14.07 5.46 13.43
CA SER A 106 -14.59 5.76 14.77
C SER A 106 -15.32 4.58 15.43
N GLU A 107 -15.58 3.48 14.69
CA GLU A 107 -16.08 2.22 15.26
C GLU A 107 -15.13 1.67 16.35
N TRP A 108 -13.84 2.02 16.27
CA TRP A 108 -12.85 1.63 17.25
C TRP A 108 -12.45 2.78 18.17
N LEU A 109 -12.52 2.47 19.46
CA LEU A 109 -12.20 3.42 20.51
C LEU A 109 -10.72 3.85 20.42
N PRO A 110 -10.41 5.14 20.66
CA PRO A 110 -9.04 5.59 20.83
C PRO A 110 -8.27 4.73 21.85
N GLY A 111 -7.10 4.22 21.47
CA GLY A 111 -6.26 3.35 22.30
C GLY A 111 -6.67 1.88 22.33
N SER A 112 -7.63 1.45 21.51
CA SER A 112 -7.91 0.03 21.32
C SER A 112 -6.86 -0.63 20.42
N VAL A 113 -6.64 -1.94 20.63
CA VAL A 113 -5.69 -2.72 19.84
C VAL A 113 -6.09 -2.76 18.36
N GLU A 114 -7.39 -2.79 18.08
CA GLU A 114 -7.95 -2.78 16.73
C GLU A 114 -7.63 -1.47 16.01
N ARG A 115 -7.83 -0.33 16.69
CA ARG A 115 -7.50 0.98 16.13
C ARG A 115 -6.02 1.14 15.86
N ASP A 116 -5.16 0.75 16.81
CA ASP A 116 -3.71 0.82 16.66
C ASP A 116 -3.21 -0.09 15.53
N THR A 117 -3.80 -1.28 15.41
CA THR A 117 -3.56 -2.21 14.31
C THR A 117 -3.88 -1.59 12.96
N MET A 118 -5.07 -0.98 12.83
CA MET A 118 -5.46 -0.33 11.58
C MET A 118 -4.58 0.85 11.24
N VAL A 119 -4.26 1.71 12.21
CA VAL A 119 -3.37 2.85 11.99
C VAL A 119 -2.02 2.36 11.48
N THR A 120 -1.48 1.30 12.07
CA THR A 120 -0.20 0.69 11.66
C THR A 120 -0.25 0.19 10.21
N LEU A 121 -1.26 -0.60 9.86
CA LEU A 121 -1.43 -1.15 8.52
C LEU A 121 -1.71 -0.07 7.48
N TYR A 122 -2.56 0.90 7.82
CA TYR A 122 -2.92 2.01 6.93
C TYR A 122 -1.71 2.90 6.65
N GLN A 123 -0.89 3.20 7.66
CA GLN A 123 0.37 3.93 7.47
C GLN A 123 1.37 3.16 6.59
N ALA A 124 1.45 1.83 6.72
CA ALA A 124 2.26 1.00 5.82
C ALA A 124 1.75 1.08 4.37
N LEU A 125 0.43 1.06 4.15
CA LEU A 125 -0.15 1.26 2.81
C LEU A 125 0.13 2.65 2.25
N LEU A 126 0.10 3.70 3.06
CA LEU A 126 0.47 5.05 2.63
C LEU A 126 1.95 5.13 2.21
N ARG A 127 2.86 4.51 2.97
CA ARG A 127 4.29 4.43 2.59
C ARG A 127 4.48 3.64 1.30
N LEU A 128 3.78 2.52 1.15
CA LEU A 128 3.75 1.73 -0.08
C LEU A 128 3.25 2.57 -1.26
N LEU A 129 2.16 3.32 -1.10
CA LEU A 129 1.61 4.19 -2.14
C LEU A 129 2.64 5.22 -2.59
N VAL A 130 3.22 5.96 -1.65
CA VAL A 130 4.22 7.00 -1.93
C VAL A 130 5.42 6.40 -2.65
N THR A 131 5.93 5.26 -2.19
CA THR A 131 7.14 4.65 -2.77
C THR A 131 6.89 4.01 -4.14
N SER A 132 5.77 3.31 -4.30
CA SER A 132 5.48 2.52 -5.52
C SER A 132 4.77 3.31 -6.62
N GLY A 133 4.07 4.40 -6.27
CA GLY A 133 3.20 5.11 -7.22
C GLY A 133 1.98 4.29 -7.66
N SER A 134 1.64 3.21 -6.94
CA SER A 134 0.60 2.26 -7.38
C SER A 134 -0.81 2.84 -7.23
N ILE A 135 -1.51 2.99 -8.36
CA ILE A 135 -2.90 3.46 -8.41
C ILE A 135 -3.87 2.47 -7.72
N VAL A 136 -3.57 1.18 -7.74
CA VAL A 136 -4.35 0.18 -7.01
C VAL A 136 -4.24 0.36 -5.50
N VAL A 137 -3.07 0.76 -5.01
CA VAL A 137 -2.91 1.09 -3.58
C VAL A 137 -3.64 2.40 -3.25
N LEU A 138 -3.55 3.41 -4.13
CA LEU A 138 -4.29 4.68 -3.99
C LEU A 138 -5.79 4.41 -3.86
N ARG A 139 -6.33 3.57 -4.74
CA ARG A 139 -7.71 3.10 -4.70
C ARG A 139 -8.06 2.50 -3.34
N THR A 140 -7.27 1.55 -2.84
CA THR A 140 -7.54 0.94 -1.53
C THR A 140 -7.53 1.94 -0.38
N VAL A 141 -6.53 2.84 -0.31
CA VAL A 141 -6.47 3.82 0.78
C VAL A 141 -7.61 4.84 0.72
N THR A 142 -8.05 5.23 -0.49
CA THR A 142 -9.21 6.12 -0.65
C THR A 142 -10.51 5.45 -0.22
N CYS A 143 -10.71 4.16 -0.54
CA CYS A 143 -11.87 3.41 -0.08
C CYS A 143 -11.91 3.24 1.44
N ALA A 144 -10.75 3.09 2.07
CA ALA A 144 -10.64 2.84 3.51
C ALA A 144 -10.67 4.12 4.37
N ALA A 145 -10.76 5.31 3.77
CA ALA A 145 -10.86 6.59 4.48
C ALA A 145 -12.13 7.36 4.08
N ALA A 146 -13.26 6.66 4.17
CA ALA A 146 -14.58 7.17 3.84
C ALA A 146 -15.26 7.93 5.01
N ASP A 147 -14.64 7.91 6.19
CA ASP A 147 -15.20 8.49 7.41
C ASP A 147 -14.81 9.96 7.63
N ARG A 148 -15.56 10.61 8.51
CA ARG A 148 -15.47 12.06 8.74
C ARG A 148 -14.17 12.48 9.40
N GLU A 149 -13.70 11.69 10.36
CA GLU A 149 -12.51 11.97 11.18
C GLU A 149 -11.56 10.78 11.16
N HIS A 150 -11.07 10.43 9.96
CA HIS A 150 -10.17 9.29 9.80
C HIS A 150 -8.97 9.39 10.73
N ALA A 151 -8.72 8.34 11.50
CA ALA A 151 -7.64 8.30 12.50
C ALA A 151 -6.25 8.64 11.93
N CYS A 152 -6.05 8.45 10.62
CA CYS A 152 -4.81 8.76 9.91
C CYS A 152 -4.86 10.03 9.03
N ALA A 153 -5.80 10.97 9.25
CA ALA A 153 -5.97 12.15 8.38
C ALA A 153 -4.68 12.94 8.12
N ALA A 154 -3.88 13.19 9.16
CA ALA A 154 -2.59 13.88 9.02
C ALA A 154 -1.57 13.07 8.18
N SER A 155 -1.57 11.73 8.33
CA SER A 155 -0.72 10.85 7.53
C SER A 155 -1.16 10.81 6.07
N ILE A 156 -2.48 10.87 5.80
CA ILE A 156 -3.04 10.95 4.45
C ILE A 156 -2.55 12.22 3.75
N ASP A 157 -2.72 13.39 4.36
CA ASP A 157 -2.28 14.66 3.77
C ASP A 157 -0.78 14.66 3.44
N LEU A 158 0.05 14.20 4.39
CA LEU A 158 1.49 14.07 4.18
C LEU A 158 1.81 13.12 3.02
N ALA A 159 1.15 11.96 2.95
CA ALA A 159 1.37 10.99 1.88
C ALA A 159 0.94 11.52 0.51
N MET A 160 -0.20 12.21 0.41
CA MET A 160 -0.64 12.84 -0.84
C MET A 160 0.36 13.89 -1.32
N ALA A 161 0.86 14.74 -0.41
CA ALA A 161 1.87 15.73 -0.74
C ALA A 161 3.18 15.08 -1.24
N GLN A 162 3.63 14.00 -0.59
CA GLN A 162 4.82 13.26 -1.01
C GLN A 162 4.62 12.58 -2.38
N PHE A 163 3.47 11.92 -2.58
CA PHE A 163 3.12 11.27 -3.83
C PHE A 163 3.14 12.26 -5.00
N MET A 164 2.45 13.40 -4.88
CA MET A 164 2.37 14.39 -5.95
C MET A 164 3.72 15.06 -6.24
N LYS A 165 4.62 15.13 -5.25
CA LYS A 165 5.97 15.67 -5.44
C LYS A 165 6.93 14.67 -6.10
N GLN A 166 6.82 13.39 -5.80
CA GLN A 166 7.80 12.37 -6.20
C GLN A 166 7.55 11.76 -7.57
N HIS A 167 6.28 11.67 -7.99
CA HIS A 167 5.90 10.96 -9.22
C HIS A 167 5.80 11.87 -10.43
N SER A 168 5.91 11.27 -11.63
CA SER A 168 5.82 12.00 -12.91
C SER A 168 4.45 12.65 -13.12
N GLN A 169 4.37 13.64 -14.01
CA GLN A 169 3.11 14.31 -14.33
C GLN A 169 2.03 13.34 -14.86
N GLU A 170 2.43 12.37 -15.68
CA GLU A 170 1.52 11.31 -16.18
C GLU A 170 0.93 10.50 -15.02
N ARG A 171 1.76 10.17 -14.02
CA ARG A 171 1.33 9.41 -12.84
C ARG A 171 0.45 10.26 -11.92
N GLN A 172 0.76 11.54 -11.76
CA GLN A 172 -0.08 12.51 -11.04
C GLN A 172 -1.47 12.63 -11.69
N GLU A 173 -1.52 12.72 -13.02
CA GLU A 173 -2.76 12.78 -13.80
C GLU A 173 -3.60 11.50 -13.63
N GLU A 174 -2.97 10.32 -13.73
CA GLU A 174 -3.65 9.03 -13.52
C GLU A 174 -4.22 8.92 -12.11
N ALA A 175 -3.47 9.37 -11.10
CA ALA A 175 -3.90 9.38 -9.71
C ALA A 175 -5.10 10.31 -9.47
N LEU A 176 -5.06 11.54 -10.01
CA LEU A 176 -6.18 12.48 -9.93
C LEU A 176 -7.43 11.93 -10.63
N LYS A 177 -7.27 11.26 -11.79
CA LYS A 177 -8.37 10.60 -12.50
C LYS A 177 -8.98 9.47 -11.69
N GLU A 178 -8.18 8.63 -11.04
CA GLU A 178 -8.68 7.57 -10.16
C GLU A 178 -9.49 8.17 -9.00
N VAL A 179 -8.96 9.16 -8.28
CA VAL A 179 -9.65 9.79 -7.15
C VAL A 179 -10.92 10.52 -7.62
N TYR A 180 -10.87 11.22 -8.74
CA TYR A 180 -12.05 11.86 -9.33
C TYR A 180 -13.10 10.82 -9.73
N SER A 181 -12.70 9.69 -10.30
CA SER A 181 -13.65 8.63 -10.67
C SER A 181 -14.40 8.09 -9.45
N ARG A 182 -13.74 8.03 -8.28
CA ARG A 182 -14.37 7.67 -7.00
C ARG A 182 -15.34 8.71 -6.53
N PHE A 183 -14.98 9.99 -6.59
CA PHE A 183 -15.92 11.08 -6.32
C PHE A 183 -17.12 11.05 -7.28
N ALA A 184 -16.92 10.70 -8.54
CA ALA A 184 -17.96 10.71 -9.57
C ALA A 184 -18.87 9.46 -9.53
N GLN A 185 -18.58 8.45 -8.70
CA GLN A 185 -19.42 7.26 -8.56
C GLN A 185 -20.76 7.62 -7.92
N GLU A 186 -21.82 7.64 -8.73
CA GLU A 186 -23.19 7.98 -8.30
C GLU A 186 -23.76 7.03 -7.24
N SER A 187 -23.25 5.80 -7.17
CA SER A 187 -23.65 4.81 -6.17
C SER A 187 -23.12 5.11 -4.76
N SER A 188 -22.20 6.07 -4.60
CA SER A 188 -21.62 6.42 -3.32
C SER A 188 -22.44 7.47 -2.59
N GLU A 189 -22.59 7.32 -1.28
CA GLU A 189 -23.28 8.31 -0.44
C GLU A 189 -22.61 9.68 -0.52
N GLY A 190 -23.40 10.76 -0.39
CA GLY A 190 -22.91 12.13 -0.53
C GLY A 190 -21.77 12.49 0.42
N GLU A 191 -21.82 11.98 1.66
CA GLU A 191 -20.74 12.17 2.64
C GLU A 191 -19.44 11.47 2.23
N VAL A 192 -19.51 10.22 1.75
CA VAL A 192 -18.33 9.49 1.25
C VAL A 192 -17.67 10.27 0.10
N ARG A 193 -18.48 10.79 -0.82
CA ARG A 193 -18.00 11.62 -1.94
C ARG A 193 -17.33 12.90 -1.44
N LEU A 194 -17.90 13.55 -0.41
CA LEU A 194 -17.29 14.72 0.23
C LEU A 194 -15.93 14.39 0.86
N ARG A 195 -15.80 13.26 1.57
CA ARG A 195 -14.52 12.84 2.16
C ARG A 195 -13.45 12.55 1.13
N VAL A 196 -13.81 11.92 0.01
CA VAL A 196 -12.87 11.73 -1.11
C VAL A 196 -12.35 13.07 -1.62
N VAL A 197 -13.20 14.09 -1.70
CA VAL A 197 -12.80 15.44 -2.13
C VAL A 197 -11.89 16.12 -1.10
N GLU A 198 -12.30 16.13 0.17
CA GLU A 198 -11.60 16.83 1.25
C GLU A 198 -10.24 16.18 1.59
N ASN A 199 -10.20 14.84 1.69
CA ASN A 199 -9.01 14.12 2.16
C ASN A 199 -8.03 13.79 1.04
N PHE A 200 -8.48 13.71 -0.22
CA PHE A 200 -7.63 13.26 -1.34
C PHE A 200 -7.61 14.26 -2.48
N LEU A 201 -8.75 14.57 -3.10
CA LEU A 201 -8.77 15.32 -4.36
C LEU A 201 -8.21 16.75 -4.21
N ILE A 202 -8.71 17.52 -3.23
CA ILE A 202 -8.23 18.89 -2.98
C ILE A 202 -6.74 18.88 -2.58
N PRO A 203 -6.30 18.10 -1.59
CA PRO A 203 -4.88 18.01 -1.24
C PRO A 203 -4.00 17.65 -2.44
N MET A 204 -4.39 16.67 -3.25
CA MET A 204 -3.62 16.27 -4.42
C MET A 204 -3.55 17.39 -5.47
N ILE A 205 -4.67 18.07 -5.78
CA ILE A 205 -4.68 19.19 -6.74
C ILE A 205 -3.77 20.33 -6.26
N LEU A 206 -3.83 20.70 -4.98
CA LEU A 206 -3.02 21.77 -4.41
C LEU A 206 -1.51 21.45 -4.40
N LYS A 207 -1.14 20.17 -4.47
CA LYS A 207 0.25 19.69 -4.48
C LYS A 207 0.71 19.19 -5.86
N ALA A 208 -0.19 19.11 -6.83
CA ALA A 208 0.12 18.69 -8.19
C ALA A 208 0.99 19.71 -8.93
N SER A 209 1.65 19.25 -9.98
CA SER A 209 2.29 20.16 -10.94
C SER A 209 1.21 20.99 -11.66
N TYR A 210 1.44 22.28 -11.85
CA TYR A 210 0.48 23.19 -12.51
C TYR A 210 -0.03 22.67 -13.87
N SER A 211 0.87 22.08 -14.67
CA SER A 211 0.56 21.51 -15.98
C SER A 211 -0.38 20.29 -15.95
N VAL A 212 -0.55 19.65 -14.79
CA VAL A 212 -1.47 18.52 -14.61
C VAL A 212 -2.89 19.03 -14.32
N VAL A 213 -3.02 20.19 -13.67
CA VAL A 213 -4.32 20.74 -13.22
C VAL A 213 -5.02 21.56 -14.31
N VAL A 214 -4.26 22.24 -15.18
CA VAL A 214 -4.78 23.24 -16.13
C VAL A 214 -4.84 22.70 -17.58
N LYS A 215 -4.68 21.39 -17.77
CA LYS A 215 -4.72 20.76 -19.09
C LYS A 215 -6.14 20.59 -19.63
#